data_AF-A0A1V1I2J6-F1
#
_entry.id   AF-A0A1V1I2J6-F1
#
_cell.length_a   1.000
_cell.length_b   1.000
_cell.length_c   1.000
_cell.angle_alpha   90.00
_cell.angle_beta   90.00
_cell.angle_gamma   90.00
#
_symmetry.space_group_name_H-M   'P 1'
#
loop_
_entity.id
_entity.type
_entity.pdbx_description
1 polymer ?
#
loop_
_entity_poly.entity_id
_entity_poly.type
_entity_poly.pdbx_seq_one_letter_code
_entity_poly.pdbx_strand_id
1 'polypeptide(L)'
;MRVELIDIEQTKNEAKRYILNKIPLVSKVFQFNSVIGDIKLEYIEFKVLIYEVISKKKNNRIFKNESKKETITMLVNTYNGRSESIDKIPNTLNKYISKSCIRESKINEDDLVNVVKEEIVSRLTDRLSYDSIDKISIQINIVDIKSIYKPYWVANFRGRNIFIDS
;
A
#
# COMPACT_ATOMS: atom_id res chain seq x y z
N MET A 1 -13.62 -15.40 4.09
CA MET A 1 -12.20 -15.64 3.78
C MET A 1 -11.37 -15.19 4.97
N ARG A 2 -10.38 -15.98 5.40
CA ARG A 2 -9.44 -15.59 6.45
C ARG A 2 -8.35 -14.72 5.83
N VAL A 3 -8.09 -13.55 6.42
CA VAL A 3 -7.12 -12.58 5.90
C VAL A 3 -6.32 -11.95 7.03
N GLU A 4 -5.19 -11.37 6.67
CA GLU A 4 -4.45 -10.44 7.53
C GLU A 4 -4.95 -9.01 7.34
N LEU A 5 -5.47 -8.41 8.41
CA LEU A 5 -6.11 -7.11 8.40
C LEU A 5 -5.26 -6.11 9.18
N ILE A 6 -5.01 -4.93 8.61
CA ILE A 6 -4.44 -3.79 9.36
C ILE A 6 -5.45 -3.35 10.41
N ASP A 7 -5.00 -3.09 11.63
CA ASP A 7 -5.89 -2.77 12.73
C ASP A 7 -6.77 -1.53 12.45
N ILE A 8 -8.01 -1.55 12.94
CA ILE A 8 -8.95 -0.41 12.84
C ILE A 8 -8.93 0.33 14.15
N GLU A 9 -8.43 1.56 14.13
CA GLU A 9 -8.53 2.44 15.29
C GLU A 9 -9.93 3.10 15.39
N GLN A 10 -10.56 3.41 14.23
CA GLN A 10 -11.83 4.14 14.19
C GLN A 10 -13.08 3.26 14.25
N THR A 11 -13.96 3.56 15.20
CA THR A 11 -15.30 2.97 15.29
C THR A 11 -16.25 3.50 14.22
N LYS A 12 -17.33 2.75 13.94
CA LYS A 12 -18.40 3.20 13.03
C LYS A 12 -19.01 4.55 13.43
N ASN A 13 -19.12 4.80 14.74
CA ASN A 13 -19.69 6.05 15.26
C ASN A 13 -18.75 7.24 15.03
N GLU A 14 -17.45 7.05 15.17
CA GLU A 14 -16.44 8.06 14.85
C GLU A 14 -16.40 8.36 13.35
N ALA A 15 -16.42 7.33 12.51
CA ALA A 15 -16.55 7.47 11.06
C ALA A 15 -17.80 8.28 10.67
N LYS A 16 -18.95 7.99 11.30
CA LYS A 16 -20.19 8.74 11.09
C LYS A 16 -20.07 10.21 11.50
N ARG A 17 -19.47 10.49 12.67
CA ARG A 17 -19.21 11.86 13.14
C ARG A 17 -18.29 12.61 12.19
N TYR A 18 -17.24 11.96 11.70
CA TYR A 18 -16.31 12.55 10.74
C TYR A 18 -17.01 12.99 9.44
N ILE A 19 -17.88 12.14 8.88
CA ILE A 19 -18.68 12.48 7.70
C ILE A 19 -19.58 13.67 7.98
N LEU A 20 -20.32 13.65 9.09
CA LEU A 20 -21.23 14.74 9.48
C LEU A 20 -20.51 16.09 9.61
N ASN A 21 -19.26 16.07 10.07
CA ASN A 21 -18.45 17.29 10.22
C ASN A 21 -17.97 17.86 8.89
N LYS A 22 -17.73 17.03 7.87
CA LYS A 22 -17.32 17.49 6.53
C LYS A 22 -18.45 18.09 5.69
N ILE A 23 -19.69 17.99 6.16
CA ILE A 23 -20.85 18.51 5.45
C ILE A 23 -21.10 20.00 5.80
N PRO A 24 -21.31 20.89 4.81
CA PRO A 24 -21.62 22.31 5.05
C PRO A 24 -22.89 22.52 5.88
N LEU A 25 -22.88 23.51 6.78
CA LEU A 25 -23.98 23.84 7.72
C LEU A 25 -25.34 24.03 7.05
N VAL A 26 -25.39 24.66 5.87
CA VAL A 26 -26.64 24.89 5.10
C VAL A 26 -27.27 23.57 4.64
N SER A 27 -26.46 22.53 4.47
CA SER A 27 -26.93 21.17 4.17
C SER A 27 -27.37 20.42 5.43
N LYS A 28 -26.90 20.78 6.63
CA LYS A 28 -27.28 20.11 7.90
C LYS A 28 -28.76 20.33 8.27
N VAL A 29 -29.35 21.47 7.91
CA VAL A 29 -30.77 21.77 8.19
C VAL A 29 -31.71 20.93 7.31
N PHE A 30 -31.33 20.65 6.06
CA PHE A 30 -32.04 19.70 5.17
C PHE A 30 -31.78 18.21 5.52
N GLN A 31 -30.83 17.92 6.41
CA GLN A 31 -30.35 16.56 6.72
C GLN A 31 -30.95 15.93 7.97
N PHE A 32 -31.64 16.69 8.82
CA PHE A 32 -32.44 16.06 9.88
C PHE A 32 -33.54 15.14 9.31
N ASN A 33 -33.93 15.33 8.04
CA ASN A 33 -34.88 14.48 7.32
C ASN A 33 -34.28 13.60 6.21
N SER A 34 -32.96 13.65 5.94
CA SER A 34 -32.33 12.80 4.90
C SER A 34 -31.07 12.11 5.41
N VAL A 35 -31.32 11.02 6.14
CA VAL A 35 -30.56 9.78 6.31
C VAL A 35 -29.21 9.76 5.58
N ILE A 36 -28.09 9.88 6.33
CA ILE A 36 -26.81 9.31 5.86
C ILE A 36 -27.10 7.84 5.52
N GLY A 37 -26.98 7.48 4.25
CA GLY A 37 -27.15 6.10 3.80
C GLY A 37 -26.14 5.17 4.45
N ASP A 38 -26.44 3.87 4.46
CA ASP A 38 -25.66 2.83 5.13
C ASP A 38 -24.15 3.06 5.08
N ILE A 39 -23.54 3.33 6.24
CA ILE A 39 -22.08 3.33 6.41
C ILE A 39 -21.62 1.87 6.42
N LYS A 40 -20.78 1.52 5.45
CA LYS A 40 -20.24 0.17 5.25
C LYS A 40 -18.74 0.17 5.46
N LEU A 41 -18.25 -0.92 6.04
CA LEU A 41 -16.82 -1.18 6.15
C LEU A 41 -16.38 -2.00 4.94
N GLU A 42 -15.40 -1.49 4.21
CA GLU A 42 -14.80 -2.15 3.06
C GLU A 42 -13.30 -2.29 3.28
N TYR A 43 -12.66 -3.09 2.42
CA TYR A 43 -11.25 -3.44 2.53
C TYR A 43 -10.56 -3.32 1.17
N ILE A 44 -9.39 -2.68 1.12
CA ILE A 44 -8.52 -2.69 -0.05
C ILE A 44 -7.39 -3.66 0.23
N GLU A 45 -7.07 -4.51 -0.75
CA GLU A 45 -5.86 -5.32 -0.69
C GLU A 45 -4.62 -4.46 -0.93
N PHE A 46 -3.63 -4.68 -0.08
CA PHE A 46 -2.27 -4.21 -0.26
C PHE A 46 -1.36 -5.44 -0.37
N LYS A 47 -0.39 -5.37 -1.28
CA LYS A 47 0.69 -6.34 -1.39
C LYS A 47 1.91 -5.78 -0.66
N VAL A 48 2.45 -6.55 0.26
CA VAL A 48 3.78 -6.33 0.84
C VAL A 48 4.74 -7.18 0.02
N LEU A 49 5.61 -6.52 -0.74
CA LEU A 49 6.64 -7.18 -1.55
C LEU A 49 7.97 -7.02 -0.85
N ILE A 50 8.64 -8.12 -0.59
CA ILE A 50 9.97 -8.13 0.01
C ILE A 50 10.96 -8.48 -1.09
N TYR A 51 11.85 -7.55 -1.40
CA TYR A 51 12.91 -7.72 -2.37
C TYR A 51 14.25 -7.84 -1.68
N GLU A 52 15.08 -8.71 -2.21
CA GLU A 52 16.50 -8.80 -1.91
C GLU A 52 17.29 -8.14 -3.04
N VAL A 53 18.04 -7.11 -2.69
CA VAL A 53 18.91 -6.36 -3.61
C VAL A 53 20.35 -6.72 -3.31
N ILE A 54 21.05 -7.20 -4.33
CA ILE A 54 22.47 -7.51 -4.29
C ILE A 54 23.18 -6.53 -5.23
N SER A 55 23.96 -5.62 -4.67
CA SER A 55 24.84 -4.75 -5.45
C SER A 55 26.27 -5.27 -5.39
N LYS A 56 26.93 -5.33 -6.54
CA LYS A 56 28.34 -5.71 -6.65
C LYS A 56 29.12 -4.57 -7.27
N LYS A 57 30.14 -4.10 -6.55
CA LYS A 57 31.08 -3.12 -7.08
C LYS A 57 32.23 -3.86 -7.77
N LYS A 58 32.36 -3.72 -9.08
CA LYS A 58 33.53 -4.23 -9.80
C LYS A 58 34.67 -3.24 -9.64
N ASN A 59 35.74 -3.67 -8.97
CA ASN A 59 36.99 -2.93 -8.92
C ASN A 59 37.93 -3.46 -10.01
N ASN A 60 38.63 -2.58 -10.73
CA ASN A 60 39.60 -2.98 -11.77
C ASN A 60 40.90 -3.58 -11.19
N ARG A 61 41.04 -3.67 -9.85
CA ARG A 61 42.20 -4.26 -9.18
C ARG A 61 41.84 -5.64 -8.62
N ILE A 62 42.79 -6.56 -8.69
CA ILE A 62 42.72 -8.01 -8.42
C ILE A 62 42.22 -8.39 -7.00
N PHE A 63 41.97 -7.44 -6.11
CA PHE A 63 41.62 -7.71 -4.72
C PHE A 63 40.24 -7.15 -4.34
N LYS A 64 39.32 -8.10 -4.12
CA LYS A 64 37.98 -8.01 -3.50
C LYS A 64 36.89 -7.29 -4.30
N ASN A 65 36.00 -8.08 -4.89
CA ASN A 65 34.65 -7.64 -5.22
C ASN A 65 33.86 -7.46 -3.92
N GLU A 66 33.44 -6.24 -3.61
CA GLU A 66 32.53 -5.98 -2.51
C GLU A 66 31.09 -6.21 -3.00
N SER A 67 30.38 -7.11 -2.33
CA SER A 67 28.95 -7.34 -2.54
C SER A 67 28.18 -6.87 -1.31
N LYS A 68 27.23 -5.95 -1.51
CA LYS A 68 26.31 -5.52 -0.48
C LYS A 68 24.95 -6.16 -0.73
N LYS A 69 24.34 -6.66 0.33
CA LYS A 69 23.03 -7.29 0.31
C LYS A 69 22.09 -6.48 1.20
N GLU A 70 20.95 -6.09 0.66
CA GLU A 70 19.95 -5.28 1.35
C GLU A 70 18.55 -5.82 1.08
N THR A 71 17.66 -5.65 2.03
CA THR A 71 16.24 -6.00 1.88
C THR A 71 15.44 -4.73 1.74
N ILE A 72 14.61 -4.64 0.70
CA ILE A 72 13.68 -3.53 0.47
C ILE A 72 12.26 -4.08 0.58
N THR A 73 11.46 -3.47 1.45
CA THR A 73 10.05 -3.84 1.60
C THR A 73 9.19 -2.75 0.97
N MET A 74 8.34 -3.14 0.04
CA MET A 74 7.43 -2.25 -0.67
C MET A 74 5.99 -2.57 -0.29
N LEU A 75 5.23 -1.55 0.09
CA LEU A 75 3.80 -1.64 0.31
C LEU A 75 3.08 -1.10 -0.92
N VAL A 76 2.23 -1.92 -1.53
CA VAL A 76 1.60 -1.58 -2.82
C VAL A 76 0.09 -1.71 -2.74
N ASN A 77 -0.61 -0.65 -3.10
CA ASN A 77 -2.07 -0.63 -3.20
C ASN A 77 -2.50 -1.26 -4.52
N THR A 78 -3.17 -2.42 -4.46
CA THR A 78 -3.53 -3.18 -5.67
C THR A 78 -4.66 -2.55 -6.48
N TYR A 79 -5.39 -1.60 -5.88
CA TYR A 79 -6.48 -0.90 -6.55
C TYR A 79 -5.99 0.26 -7.45
N ASN A 80 -4.90 0.95 -7.08
CA ASN A 80 -4.40 2.11 -7.84
C ASN A 80 -2.94 2.03 -8.27
N GLY A 81 -2.21 0.99 -7.86
CA GLY A 81 -0.81 0.76 -8.23
C GLY A 81 0.20 1.64 -7.49
N ARG A 82 -0.24 2.46 -6.52
CA ARG A 82 0.70 3.26 -5.72
C ARG A 82 1.52 2.35 -4.82
N SER A 83 2.83 2.50 -4.89
CA SER A 83 3.84 1.80 -4.12
C SER A 83 4.58 2.78 -3.20
N GLU A 84 4.98 2.29 -2.03
CA GLU A 84 5.80 3.02 -1.07
C GLU A 84 6.82 2.08 -0.43
N SER A 85 8.07 2.53 -0.28
CA SER A 85 9.09 1.79 0.46
C SER A 85 8.87 2.00 1.95
N ILE A 86 8.80 0.91 2.72
CA ILE A 86 8.55 0.94 4.17
C ILE A 86 9.67 0.21 4.92
N ASP A 87 10.03 0.75 6.08
CA ASP A 87 11.02 0.11 6.96
C ASP A 87 10.38 -0.96 7.87
N LYS A 88 9.09 -0.79 8.17
CA LYS A 88 8.33 -1.67 9.06
C LYS A 88 6.99 -2.03 8.46
N ILE A 89 6.73 -3.34 8.37
CA ILE A 89 5.43 -3.89 7.94
C ILE A 89 4.35 -3.47 8.96
N PRO A 90 3.18 -2.97 8.52
CA PRO A 90 2.08 -2.65 9.41
C PRO A 90 1.67 -3.83 10.29
N ASN A 91 1.28 -3.56 11.54
CA ASN A 91 0.74 -4.59 12.41
C ASN A 91 -0.58 -5.11 11.84
N THR A 92 -0.74 -6.43 11.81
CA THR A 92 -1.94 -7.09 11.29
C THR A 92 -2.55 -8.05 12.30
N LEU A 93 -3.85 -8.26 12.15
CA LEU A 93 -4.65 -9.22 12.90
C LEU A 93 -5.31 -10.20 11.94
N ASN A 94 -5.39 -11.47 12.32
CA ASN A 94 -6.09 -12.48 11.52
C ASN A 94 -7.61 -12.36 11.71
N LYS A 95 -8.35 -12.11 10.63
CA LYS A 95 -9.81 -11.97 10.69
C LYS A 95 -10.52 -12.63 9.52
N TYR A 96 -11.76 -13.06 9.74
CA TYR A 96 -12.65 -13.50 8.67
C TYR A 96 -13.44 -12.32 8.11
N ILE A 97 -13.35 -12.09 6.80
CA ILE A 97 -14.13 -11.08 6.08
C ILE A 97 -14.85 -11.69 4.87
N SER A 98 -15.96 -11.07 4.47
CA SER A 98 -16.66 -11.42 3.23
C SER A 98 -15.89 -10.90 2.02
N LYS A 99 -15.76 -11.71 0.96
CA LYS A 99 -15.16 -11.28 -0.31
C LYS A 99 -15.90 -10.10 -0.93
N SER A 100 -17.21 -10.01 -0.72
CA SER A 100 -18.05 -8.91 -1.22
C SER A 100 -17.72 -7.53 -0.62
N CYS A 101 -16.96 -7.50 0.49
CA CYS A 101 -16.51 -6.26 1.14
C CYS A 101 -15.08 -5.88 0.74
N ILE A 102 -14.44 -6.68 -0.12
CA ILE A 102 -13.10 -6.42 -0.62
C ILE A 102 -13.22 -5.71 -1.96
N ARG A 103 -12.53 -4.58 -2.08
CA ARG A 103 -12.39 -3.89 -3.36
C ARG A 103 -11.46 -4.70 -4.25
N GLU A 104 -11.94 -5.02 -5.44
CA GLU A 104 -11.17 -5.82 -6.41
C GLU A 104 -9.87 -5.11 -6.81
N SER A 105 -8.79 -5.89 -6.90
CA SER A 105 -7.54 -5.43 -7.50
C SER A 105 -7.79 -5.04 -8.96
N LYS A 106 -7.18 -3.95 -9.39
CA LYS A 106 -7.20 -3.53 -10.80
C LYS A 106 -5.96 -3.96 -11.57
N ILE A 107 -4.97 -4.51 -10.87
CA ILE A 107 -3.63 -4.77 -11.40
C ILE A 107 -3.28 -6.23 -11.13
N ASN A 108 -2.72 -6.90 -12.13
CA ASN A 108 -2.21 -8.25 -11.97
C ASN A 108 -0.97 -8.25 -11.06
N GLU A 109 -0.78 -9.32 -10.27
CA GLU A 109 0.36 -9.46 -9.37
C GLU A 109 1.70 -9.41 -10.11
N ASP A 110 1.80 -10.09 -11.27
CA ASP A 110 3.03 -10.10 -12.08
C ASP A 110 3.41 -8.69 -12.57
N ASP A 111 2.43 -7.93 -13.04
CA ASP A 111 2.64 -6.55 -13.49
C ASP A 111 3.09 -5.67 -12.32
N LEU A 112 2.48 -5.85 -11.17
CA LEU A 112 2.78 -5.11 -9.95
C LEU A 112 4.22 -5.39 -9.47
N VAL A 113 4.66 -6.65 -9.49
CA VAL A 113 6.04 -7.05 -9.16
C VAL A 113 7.04 -6.40 -10.11
N ASN A 114 6.77 -6.44 -11.42
CA ASN A 114 7.69 -5.90 -12.42
C ASN A 114 7.81 -4.37 -12.34
N VAL A 115 6.69 -3.65 -12.21
CA VAL A 115 6.68 -2.18 -12.09
C VAL A 115 7.45 -1.73 -10.85
N VAL A 116 7.23 -2.40 -9.71
CA VAL A 116 7.94 -2.05 -8.46
C VAL A 116 9.42 -2.40 -8.54
N LYS A 117 9.78 -3.51 -9.19
CA LYS A 117 11.18 -3.86 -9.43
C LYS A 117 11.89 -2.81 -10.27
N GLU A 118 11.28 -2.32 -11.34
CA GLU A 118 11.81 -1.24 -12.18
C GLU A 118 11.99 0.07 -11.39
N GLU A 119 11.00 0.41 -10.55
CA GLU A 119 11.05 1.59 -9.67
C GLU A 119 12.24 1.52 -8.70
N ILE A 120 12.49 0.35 -8.09
CA ILE A 120 13.64 0.11 -7.22
C ILE A 120 14.96 0.26 -8.01
N VAL A 121 15.06 -0.36 -9.18
CA VAL A 121 16.28 -0.27 -10.02
C VAL A 121 16.57 1.17 -10.40
N SER A 122 15.56 1.93 -10.82
CA SER A 122 15.70 3.34 -11.19
C SER A 122 16.24 4.15 -10.01
N ARG A 123 15.59 4.06 -8.84
CA ARG A 123 16.02 4.81 -7.63
C ARG A 123 17.44 4.47 -7.19
N LEU A 124 17.82 3.20 -7.26
CA LEU A 124 19.17 2.78 -6.90
C LEU A 124 20.20 3.27 -7.94
N THR A 125 19.88 3.20 -9.23
CA THR A 125 20.76 3.68 -10.31
C THR A 125 20.96 5.19 -10.23
N ASP A 126 19.91 5.95 -9.93
CA ASP A 126 19.97 7.41 -9.76
C ASP A 126 20.87 7.80 -8.59
N ARG A 127 20.79 7.09 -7.45
CA ARG A 127 21.71 7.30 -6.32
C ARG A 127 23.16 6.98 -6.68
N LEU A 128 23.39 5.89 -7.41
CA LEU A 128 24.74 5.39 -7.68
C LEU A 128 25.47 6.14 -8.79
N SER A 129 24.73 6.68 -9.78
CA SER A 129 25.29 7.53 -10.83
C SER A 129 25.84 8.85 -10.28
N TYR A 130 25.30 9.32 -9.15
CA TYR A 130 25.80 10.47 -8.41
C TYR A 130 27.07 10.15 -7.59
N ASP A 131 27.15 8.93 -7.03
CA ASP A 131 28.19 8.54 -6.07
C ASP A 131 29.41 7.80 -6.65
N SER A 132 29.39 7.30 -7.90
CA SER A 132 30.49 6.47 -8.40
C SER A 132 30.73 6.47 -9.92
N ILE A 133 32.02 6.49 -10.30
CA ILE A 133 32.53 6.26 -11.68
C ILE A 133 32.60 4.75 -12.01
N ASP A 134 32.47 3.89 -10.99
CA ASP A 134 32.64 2.44 -11.12
C ASP A 134 31.38 1.74 -11.63
N LYS A 135 31.54 0.71 -12.49
CA LYS A 135 30.42 -0.12 -12.94
C LYS A 135 29.87 -0.95 -11.78
N ILE A 136 28.68 -0.59 -11.30
CA ILE A 136 27.93 -1.35 -10.29
C ILE A 136 26.90 -2.23 -11.00
N SER A 137 26.89 -3.53 -10.68
CA SER A 137 25.82 -4.43 -11.12
C SER A 137 24.82 -4.63 -9.99
N ILE A 138 23.53 -4.42 -10.28
CA ILE A 138 22.42 -4.62 -9.35
C ILE A 138 21.65 -5.87 -9.77
N GLN A 139 21.44 -6.78 -8.84
CA GLN A 139 20.54 -7.92 -8.98
C GLN A 139 19.40 -7.77 -7.96
N ILE A 140 18.16 -7.94 -8.40
CA ILE A 140 16.98 -7.88 -7.54
C ILE A 140 16.21 -9.19 -7.66
N ASN A 141 16.00 -9.83 -6.52
CA ASN A 141 15.23 -11.06 -6.38
C ASN A 141 14.01 -10.80 -5.48
N ILE A 142 12.86 -11.36 -5.81
CA ILE A 142 11.70 -11.34 -4.92
C ILE A 142 11.85 -12.45 -3.88
N VAL A 143 11.66 -12.10 -2.61
CA VAL A 143 11.81 -13.01 -1.46
C VAL A 143 10.44 -13.48 -1.00
N ASP A 144 9.50 -12.55 -0.85
CA ASP A 144 8.17 -12.84 -0.33
C ASP A 144 7.13 -11.86 -0.90
N ILE A 145 5.89 -12.36 -1.02
CA ILE A 145 4.72 -11.59 -1.41
C ILE A 145 3.62 -11.91 -0.42
N LYS A 146 3.13 -10.88 0.26
CA LYS A 146 2.11 -11.03 1.29
C LYS A 146 0.93 -10.10 1.03
N SER A 147 -0.28 -10.62 1.10
CA SER A 147 -1.50 -9.80 1.04
C SER A 147 -1.93 -9.37 2.44
N ILE A 148 -2.07 -8.07 2.63
CA ILE A 148 -2.67 -7.46 3.83
C ILE A 148 -3.85 -6.59 3.40
N TYR A 149 -4.86 -6.46 4.25
CA TYR A 149 -6.08 -5.74 3.90
C TYR A 149 -6.18 -4.47 4.74
N LYS A 150 -6.26 -3.33 4.08
CA LYS A 150 -6.49 -2.04 4.73
C LYS A 150 -7.99 -1.75 4.79
N PRO A 151 -8.55 -1.58 6.00
CA PRO A 151 -9.95 -1.21 6.18
C PRO A 151 -10.20 0.26 5.83
N TYR A 152 -11.37 0.57 5.28
CA TYR A 152 -11.85 1.94 5.08
C TYR A 152 -13.37 2.00 5.18
N TRP A 153 -13.89 3.13 5.66
CA TRP A 153 -15.33 3.36 5.74
C TRP A 153 -15.84 4.00 4.45
N VAL A 154 -16.96 3.48 3.95
CA VAL A 154 -17.69 4.03 2.81
C VAL A 154 -19.06 4.48 3.27
N ALA A 155 -19.42 5.72 2.96
CA ALA A 155 -20.76 6.23 3.15
C ALA A 155 -21.34 6.73 1.84
N ASN A 156 -22.60 6.39 1.58
CA ASN A 156 -23.33 6.98 0.46
C ASN A 156 -24.06 8.24 0.94
N PHE A 157 -23.74 9.37 0.34
CA PHE A 157 -24.40 10.64 0.58
C PHE A 157 -24.97 11.17 -0.73
N ARG A 158 -26.30 11.12 -0.88
CA ARG A 158 -27.04 11.58 -2.08
C ARG A 158 -26.48 11.00 -3.38
N GLY A 159 -26.17 9.71 -3.39
CA GLY A 159 -25.61 9.01 -4.56
C GLY A 159 -24.10 9.19 -4.76
N ARG A 160 -23.41 9.94 -3.89
CA ARG A 160 -21.94 10.08 -3.90
C ARG A 160 -21.31 9.27 -2.78
N ASN A 161 -20.26 8.51 -3.09
CA ASN A 161 -19.51 7.76 -2.09
C ASN A 161 -18.44 8.66 -1.44
N ILE A 162 -18.47 8.72 -0.11
CA ILE A 162 -17.46 9.38 0.73
C ILE A 162 -16.60 8.30 1.36
N PHE A 163 -15.29 8.38 1.15
CA PHE A 163 -14.30 7.45 1.69
C PHE A 163 -13.63 8.06 2.91
N ILE A 164 -13.48 7.26 3.97
CA ILE A 164 -12.72 7.63 5.16
C ILE A 164 -11.67 6.55 5.39
N ASP A 165 -10.41 6.97 5.41
CA ASP A 165 -9.33 6.11 5.89
C ASP A 165 -9.54 5.81 7.37
N SER A 166 -9.49 4.51 7.71
CA SER A 166 -9.55 4.03 9.09
C SER A 166 -8.18 4.12 9.75
#